data_AF-A0AAV9ZTE7-F1
#
_entry.id   AF-A0AAV9ZTE7-F1
#
_cell.length_a   1.000
_cell.length_b   1.000
_cell.length_c   1.000
_cell.angle_alpha   90.00
_cell.angle_beta   90.00
_cell.angle_gamma   90.00
#
_symmetry.space_group_name_H-M   'P 1'
#
loop_
_entity.id
_entity.type
_entity.pdbx_description
1 polymer ?
#
loop_
_entity_poly.entity_id
_entity_poly.type
_entity_poly.pdbx_seq_one_letter_code
_entity_poly.pdbx_strand_id
1 'polypeptide(L)'
;PLMHCWLPLHIWLDKGLVTSHVKMFPIVLRALWLPSEIRNASGNGGGVIIGFMIMVEDPGHSKNRTERQNYEFNQFKREIYQHVMEKLFETIWKKSWFGEPVRCGDDVVRNLYPGFLIESLDFEEAWSFTCCRANRAKHPCPRCLVSHEMLDCLHQFFPLRSSEAMRNVVERARCAPTAAQRDKLLMDHGLHDVPHFMWNIRFSDPYLSFIYDLLHFLEAGKWGHHLWSLTLDLLEKLGLLAEVTKRMAKFSRWRNLKHINDLATKDFTDGQTHLDILK
;
A
#
# COMPACT_ATOMS: atom_id res chain seq x y z
N PRO A 1 -36.43 15.22 -5.10
CA PRO A 1 -35.07 14.72 -5.48
C PRO A 1 -34.36 14.14 -4.24
N LEU A 2 -33.77 12.94 -4.36
CA LEU A 2 -32.96 12.39 -3.27
C LEU A 2 -31.70 13.24 -3.07
N MET A 3 -31.21 13.35 -1.82
CA MET A 3 -29.94 14.00 -1.55
C MET A 3 -28.81 13.13 -2.13
N HIS A 4 -27.87 13.75 -2.86
CA HIS A 4 -26.73 13.06 -3.46
C HIS A 4 -25.52 13.19 -2.55
N CYS A 5 -24.93 12.07 -2.15
CA CYS A 5 -23.78 12.04 -1.25
C CYS A 5 -22.67 11.17 -1.81
N TRP A 6 -21.43 11.66 -1.73
CA TRP A 6 -20.27 10.84 -1.98
C TRP A 6 -20.02 9.92 -0.79
N LEU A 7 -19.63 8.68 -1.08
CA LEU A 7 -19.34 7.65 -0.10
C LEU A 7 -17.83 7.30 -0.20
N PRO A 8 -16.96 8.04 0.52
CA PRO A 8 -15.53 7.83 0.44
C PRO A 8 -15.11 6.56 1.18
N LEU A 9 -14.35 5.71 0.49
CA LEU A 9 -13.92 4.41 0.97
C LEU A 9 -12.40 4.36 1.09
N HIS A 10 -11.96 3.60 2.08
CA HIS A 10 -10.56 3.24 2.30
C HIS A 10 -10.42 1.74 2.13
N ILE A 11 -9.42 1.34 1.34
CA ILE A 11 -9.04 -0.04 1.18
C ILE A 11 -7.69 -0.27 1.86
N TRP A 12 -7.64 -1.31 2.67
CA TRP A 12 -6.43 -1.79 3.32
C TRP A 12 -6.23 -3.26 2.93
N LEU A 13 -5.00 -3.60 2.58
CA LEU A 13 -4.62 -4.95 2.17
C LEU A 13 -3.16 -5.15 2.57
N ASP A 14 -2.93 -6.15 3.43
CA ASP A 14 -1.60 -6.48 3.94
C ASP A 14 -1.56 -7.95 4.35
N LYS A 15 -0.39 -8.58 4.22
CA LYS A 15 -0.18 -9.99 4.47
C LYS A 15 -0.01 -10.24 5.97
N GLY A 16 -1.12 -10.59 6.62
CA GLY A 16 -1.15 -10.89 8.05
C GLY A 16 -0.99 -12.37 8.38
N LEU A 17 -0.41 -12.66 9.55
CA LEU A 17 -0.59 -13.95 10.22
C LEU A 17 -1.97 -13.98 10.87
N VAL A 18 -2.84 -14.89 10.42
CA VAL A 18 -4.15 -15.13 11.04
C VAL A 18 -4.04 -16.17 12.17
N THR A 19 -3.06 -17.05 12.06
CA THR A 19 -2.58 -17.91 13.17
C THR A 19 -1.05 -17.88 13.18
N SER A 20 -0.41 -18.52 14.15
CA SER A 20 1.06 -18.64 14.22
C SER A 20 1.70 -19.24 12.96
N HIS A 21 0.93 -19.98 12.15
CA HIS A 21 1.43 -20.69 10.96
C HIS A 21 0.70 -20.32 9.67
N VAL A 22 -0.49 -19.71 9.74
CA VAL A 22 -1.30 -19.40 8.56
C VAL A 22 -1.21 -17.93 8.24
N LYS A 23 -0.60 -17.63 7.09
CA LYS A 23 -0.63 -16.30 6.49
C LYS A 23 -1.87 -16.18 5.62
N MET A 24 -2.63 -15.11 5.78
CA MET A 24 -3.69 -14.74 4.86
C MET A 24 -3.47 -13.30 4.40
N PHE A 25 -4.22 -12.90 3.38
CA PHE A 25 -4.09 -11.58 2.79
C PHE A 25 -5.44 -10.87 2.83
N PRO A 26 -5.91 -10.48 4.02
CA PRO A 26 -7.22 -9.85 4.18
C PRO A 26 -7.35 -8.55 3.39
N ILE A 27 -8.51 -8.36 2.79
CA ILE A 27 -8.93 -7.13 2.12
C ILE A 27 -9.99 -6.47 3.01
N VAL A 28 -9.65 -5.32 3.58
CA VAL A 28 -10.49 -4.60 4.54
C VAL A 28 -11.00 -3.31 3.90
N LEU A 29 -12.31 -3.11 3.94
CA LEU A 29 -12.97 -1.90 3.51
C LEU A 29 -13.35 -1.05 4.73
N ARG A 30 -13.09 0.25 4.68
CA ARG A 30 -13.44 1.18 5.76
C ARG A 30 -14.14 2.44 5.25
N ALA A 31 -15.07 2.94 6.06
CA ALA A 31 -15.82 4.17 5.81
C ALA A 31 -14.99 5.41 6.17
N LEU A 32 -14.61 6.24 5.20
CA LEU A 32 -13.72 7.38 5.47
C LEU A 32 -14.40 8.57 6.15
N TRP A 33 -15.73 8.62 6.15
CA TRP A 33 -16.49 9.67 6.86
C TRP A 33 -16.60 9.43 8.37
N LEU A 34 -16.09 8.30 8.86
CA LEU A 34 -16.02 8.02 10.30
C LEU A 34 -14.67 8.46 10.88
N PRO A 35 -14.64 8.96 12.13
CA PRO A 35 -13.41 9.21 12.88
C PRO A 35 -12.49 8.00 12.90
N SER A 36 -11.18 8.22 12.94
CA SER A 36 -10.16 7.16 12.95
C SER A 36 -10.36 6.16 14.08
N GLU A 37 -10.81 6.63 15.24
CA GLU A 37 -11.02 5.86 16.46
C GLU A 37 -12.15 4.83 16.27
N ILE A 38 -13.17 5.17 15.48
CA ILE A 38 -14.27 4.28 15.14
C ILE A 38 -13.88 3.38 13.98
N ARG A 39 -13.35 3.98 12.91
CA ARG A 39 -13.00 3.29 11.67
C ARG A 39 -11.96 2.20 11.85
N ASN A 40 -11.01 2.40 12.78
CA ASN A 40 -9.95 1.44 13.08
C ASN A 40 -10.29 0.51 14.25
N ALA A 41 -11.47 0.66 14.87
CA ALA A 41 -11.92 -0.26 15.92
C ALA A 41 -12.49 -1.56 15.33
N SER A 42 -12.71 -2.54 16.20
CA SER A 42 -13.33 -3.84 15.87
C SER A 42 -14.86 -3.87 16.01
N GLY A 43 -15.47 -2.74 16.42
CA GLY A 43 -16.90 -2.62 16.65
C GLY A 43 -17.69 -2.02 15.48
N ASN A 44 -18.90 -1.57 15.77
CA ASN A 44 -19.76 -0.90 14.79
C ASN A 44 -19.06 0.33 14.18
N GLY A 45 -19.04 0.40 12.86
CA GLY A 45 -18.34 1.45 12.10
C GLY A 45 -16.85 1.17 11.86
N GLY A 46 -16.33 0.06 12.39
CA GLY A 46 -14.98 -0.43 12.09
C GLY A 46 -14.80 -0.92 10.65
N GLY A 47 -13.61 -1.41 10.36
CA GLY A 47 -13.31 -2.02 9.07
C GLY A 47 -14.01 -3.36 8.87
N VAL A 48 -14.47 -3.61 7.65
CA VAL A 48 -15.13 -4.86 7.26
C VAL A 48 -14.20 -5.66 6.37
N ILE A 49 -13.92 -6.92 6.72
CA ILE A 49 -13.24 -7.85 5.82
C ILE A 49 -14.23 -8.22 4.71
N ILE A 50 -13.88 -7.89 3.47
CA ILE A 50 -14.71 -8.15 2.29
C ILE A 50 -14.18 -9.31 1.45
N GLY A 51 -12.94 -9.75 1.70
CA GLY A 51 -12.34 -10.88 1.02
C GLY A 51 -10.92 -11.14 1.46
N PHE A 52 -10.29 -12.13 0.81
CA PHE A 52 -8.88 -12.46 0.97
C PHE A 52 -8.24 -12.52 -0.41
N MET A 53 -7.12 -11.84 -0.59
CA MET A 53 -6.33 -11.94 -1.81
C MET A 53 -5.69 -13.34 -1.88
N ILE A 54 -5.79 -13.98 -3.04
CA ILE A 54 -5.28 -15.33 -3.21
C ILE A 54 -3.76 -15.33 -3.32
N MET A 55 -3.13 -16.27 -2.61
CA MET A 55 -1.72 -16.56 -2.79
C MET A 55 -1.59 -17.58 -3.92
N VAL A 56 -1.15 -17.13 -5.10
CA VAL A 56 -0.90 -18.03 -6.23
C VAL A 56 0.35 -18.84 -5.91
N GLU A 57 0.15 -20.12 -5.62
CA GLU A 57 1.25 -21.05 -5.39
C GLU A 57 2.08 -21.24 -6.65
N ASP A 58 3.38 -21.35 -6.47
CA ASP A 58 4.29 -21.67 -7.57
C ASP A 58 4.29 -23.19 -7.79
N PRO A 59 3.83 -23.69 -8.96
CA PRO A 59 3.82 -25.13 -9.24
C PRO A 59 5.22 -25.74 -9.41
N GLY A 60 6.29 -24.94 -9.37
CA GLY A 60 7.67 -25.41 -9.41
C GLY A 60 8.61 -24.53 -8.57
N HIS A 61 9.89 -24.86 -8.59
CA HIS A 61 10.90 -23.97 -8.00
C HIS A 61 11.29 -22.88 -9.01
N SER A 62 11.25 -21.62 -8.59
CA SER A 62 11.62 -20.45 -9.43
C SER A 62 13.01 -20.54 -10.05
N LYS A 63 13.94 -21.25 -9.39
CA LYS A 63 15.30 -21.53 -9.87
C LYS A 63 15.36 -22.50 -11.06
N ASN A 64 14.31 -23.29 -11.27
CA ASN A 64 14.24 -24.27 -12.36
C ASN A 64 13.57 -23.68 -13.62
N ARG A 65 13.18 -22.40 -13.58
CA ARG A 65 12.54 -21.70 -14.69
C ARG A 65 13.53 -20.83 -15.43
N THR A 66 13.36 -20.77 -16.74
CA THR A 66 13.96 -19.73 -17.58
C THR A 66 13.47 -18.34 -17.14
N GLU A 67 14.22 -17.30 -17.48
CA GLU A 67 13.81 -15.91 -17.22
C GLU A 67 12.44 -15.58 -17.83
N ARG A 68 12.17 -16.12 -19.02
CA ARG A 68 10.88 -15.97 -19.70
C ARG A 68 9.74 -16.59 -18.90
N GLN A 69 9.91 -17.82 -18.41
CA GLN A 69 8.88 -18.48 -17.58
C GLN A 69 8.64 -17.74 -16.26
N ASN A 70 9.70 -17.20 -15.65
CA ASN A 70 9.57 -16.35 -14.46
C ASN A 70 8.82 -15.04 -14.77
N TYR A 71 9.10 -14.43 -15.94
CA TYR A 71 8.36 -13.25 -16.39
C TYR A 71 6.87 -13.55 -16.60
N GLU A 72 6.55 -14.62 -17.35
CA GLU A 72 5.17 -15.04 -17.64
C GLU A 72 4.40 -15.39 -16.36
N PHE A 73 5.01 -16.14 -15.42
CA PHE A 73 4.36 -16.46 -14.15
C PHE A 73 4.11 -15.22 -13.28
N ASN A 74 5.06 -14.28 -13.22
CA ASN A 74 4.84 -13.04 -12.48
C ASN A 74 3.76 -12.18 -13.13
N GLN A 75 3.68 -12.15 -14.46
CA GLN A 75 2.61 -11.46 -15.19
C GLN A 75 1.24 -12.08 -14.84
N PHE A 76 1.13 -13.41 -14.89
CA PHE A 76 -0.08 -14.14 -14.49
C PHE A 76 -0.53 -13.79 -13.06
N LYS A 77 0.39 -13.74 -12.08
CA LYS A 77 0.05 -13.33 -10.70
C LYS A 77 -0.56 -11.93 -10.63
N ARG A 78 -0.07 -10.98 -11.43
CA ARG A 78 -0.59 -9.60 -11.46
C ARG A 78 -1.99 -9.54 -12.08
N GLU A 79 -2.20 -10.29 -13.16
CA GLU A 79 -3.51 -10.40 -13.80
C GLU A 79 -4.54 -11.01 -12.85
N ILE A 80 -4.17 -12.08 -12.15
CA ILE A 80 -5.00 -12.69 -11.11
C ILE A 80 -5.31 -11.68 -9.99
N TYR A 81 -4.31 -10.95 -9.50
CA TYR A 81 -4.50 -9.93 -8.48
C TYR A 81 -5.56 -8.90 -8.89
N GLN A 82 -5.41 -8.32 -10.09
CA GLN A 82 -6.35 -7.32 -10.61
C GLN A 82 -7.74 -7.91 -10.86
N HIS A 83 -7.82 -9.14 -11.36
CA HIS A 83 -9.09 -9.82 -11.61
C HIS A 83 -9.86 -10.13 -10.33
N VAL A 84 -9.17 -10.54 -9.26
CA VAL A 84 -9.79 -10.74 -7.94
C VAL A 84 -10.38 -9.43 -7.42
N MET A 85 -9.64 -8.32 -7.54
CA MET A 85 -10.12 -7.00 -7.12
C MET A 85 -11.29 -6.51 -7.98
N GLU A 86 -11.21 -6.70 -9.29
CA GLU A 86 -12.30 -6.39 -10.22
C GLU A 86 -13.56 -7.17 -9.85
N LYS A 87 -13.44 -8.47 -9.57
CA LYS A 87 -14.59 -9.30 -9.20
C LYS A 87 -15.19 -8.89 -7.85
N LEU A 88 -14.33 -8.59 -6.87
CA LEU A 88 -14.74 -8.13 -5.55
C LEU A 88 -15.52 -6.80 -5.61
N PHE A 89 -15.12 -5.90 -6.51
CA PHE A 89 -15.68 -4.55 -6.63
C PHE A 89 -16.56 -4.34 -7.88
N GLU A 90 -16.95 -5.40 -8.56
CA GLU A 90 -17.75 -5.35 -9.80
C GLU A 90 -19.03 -4.52 -9.61
N THR A 91 -19.69 -4.66 -8.46
CA THR A 91 -20.93 -3.95 -8.14
C THR A 91 -20.71 -2.46 -7.84
N ILE A 92 -19.50 -2.05 -7.45
CA ILE A 92 -19.17 -0.65 -7.13
C ILE A 92 -19.10 0.19 -8.40
N TRP A 93 -18.65 -0.38 -9.52
CA TRP A 93 -18.47 0.37 -10.77
C TRP A 93 -19.75 1.13 -11.14
N LYS A 94 -20.86 0.45 -11.40
CA LYS A 94 -22.13 1.10 -11.78
C LYS A 94 -22.61 2.08 -10.70
N LYS A 95 -22.51 1.69 -9.43
CA LYS A 95 -22.94 2.54 -8.30
C LYS A 95 -22.13 3.83 -8.21
N SER A 96 -20.84 3.82 -8.54
CA SER A 96 -19.99 5.03 -8.53
C SER A 96 -20.41 6.07 -9.58
N TRP A 97 -21.03 5.62 -10.68
CA TRP A 97 -21.49 6.51 -11.76
C TRP A 97 -22.94 6.96 -11.57
N PHE A 98 -23.84 6.02 -11.24
CA PHE A 98 -25.29 6.26 -11.21
C PHE A 98 -25.82 6.55 -9.81
N GLY A 99 -25.08 6.16 -8.78
CA GLY A 99 -25.51 6.19 -7.39
C GLY A 99 -26.37 4.99 -7.01
N GLU A 100 -26.50 4.75 -5.71
CA GLU A 100 -27.42 3.77 -5.12
C GLU A 100 -28.29 4.47 -4.06
N PRO A 101 -29.64 4.36 -4.12
CA PRO A 101 -30.50 4.86 -3.07
C PRO A 101 -30.37 3.99 -1.82
N VAL A 102 -29.87 4.56 -0.74
CA VAL A 102 -29.65 3.87 0.54
C VAL A 102 -30.41 4.59 1.64
N ARG A 103 -31.16 3.85 2.45
CA ARG A 103 -31.72 4.34 3.71
C ARG A 103 -30.59 4.47 4.73
N CYS A 104 -30.25 5.69 5.11
CA CYS A 104 -29.18 5.96 6.07
C CYS A 104 -29.66 5.74 7.52
N GLY A 105 -28.73 5.83 8.48
CA GLY A 105 -29.00 5.60 9.90
C GLY A 105 -29.93 6.64 10.57
N ASP A 106 -30.23 7.74 9.89
CA ASP A 106 -31.23 8.75 10.28
C ASP A 106 -32.57 8.57 9.55
N ASP A 107 -32.81 7.40 8.95
CA ASP A 107 -33.99 7.02 8.16
C ASP A 107 -34.23 7.83 6.87
N VAL A 108 -33.32 8.75 6.53
CA VAL A 108 -33.38 9.52 5.28
C VAL A 108 -32.74 8.71 4.16
N VAL A 109 -33.46 8.59 3.03
CA VAL A 109 -32.92 7.98 1.82
C VAL A 109 -32.03 8.96 1.08
N ARG A 110 -30.79 8.55 0.82
CA ARG A 110 -29.80 9.33 0.06
C ARG A 110 -29.29 8.51 -1.11
N ASN A 111 -28.98 9.17 -2.22
CA ASN A 111 -28.31 8.53 -3.35
C ASN A 111 -26.79 8.58 -3.12
N LEU A 112 -26.19 7.42 -2.84
CA LEU A 112 -24.79 7.31 -2.45
C LEU A 112 -23.91 6.93 -3.65
N TYR A 113 -22.76 7.59 -3.79
CA TYR A 113 -21.80 7.33 -4.85
C TYR A 113 -20.46 6.84 -4.26
N PRO A 114 -20.15 5.54 -4.30
CA PRO A 114 -18.90 5.00 -3.77
C PRO A 114 -17.67 5.41 -4.58
N GLY A 115 -16.55 5.60 -3.89
CA GLY A 115 -15.22 5.81 -4.48
C GLY A 115 -14.10 5.57 -3.47
N PHE A 116 -12.92 5.19 -3.95
CA PHE A 116 -11.74 4.93 -3.11
C PHE A 116 -10.85 6.15 -3.06
N LEU A 117 -10.64 6.69 -1.85
CA LEU A 117 -9.79 7.86 -1.63
C LEU A 117 -8.46 7.51 -0.97
N ILE A 118 -8.40 6.41 -0.22
CA ILE A 118 -7.19 5.95 0.46
C ILE A 118 -6.98 4.48 0.17
N GLU A 119 -5.77 4.16 -0.25
CA GLU A 119 -5.21 2.83 -0.36
C GLU A 119 -4.05 2.76 0.65
N SER A 120 -4.30 2.08 1.77
CA SER A 120 -3.28 1.88 2.80
C SER A 120 -2.63 0.54 2.55
N LEU A 121 -1.49 0.59 1.87
CA LEU A 121 -0.71 -0.56 1.45
C LEU A 121 0.73 -0.35 1.86
N ASP A 122 1.34 -1.44 2.29
CA ASP A 122 2.77 -1.65 2.28
C ASP A 122 3.34 -1.34 0.87
N PHE A 123 4.61 -0.97 0.78
CA PHE A 123 5.23 -0.57 -0.48
C PHE A 123 5.36 -1.71 -1.50
N GLU A 124 5.58 -2.96 -1.08
CA GLU A 124 5.59 -4.14 -1.94
C GLU A 124 4.20 -4.38 -2.56
N GLU A 125 3.16 -4.30 -1.72
CA GLU A 125 1.76 -4.41 -2.09
C GLU A 125 1.35 -3.28 -3.04
N ALA A 126 1.80 -2.06 -2.79
CA ALA A 126 1.44 -0.88 -3.56
C ALA A 126 1.79 -1.02 -5.04
N TRP A 127 2.92 -1.62 -5.39
CA TRP A 127 3.28 -1.84 -6.80
C TRP A 127 2.37 -2.86 -7.48
N SER A 128 2.07 -3.96 -6.78
CA SER A 128 1.16 -5.00 -7.29
C SER A 128 -0.25 -4.45 -7.48
N PHE A 129 -0.70 -3.63 -6.53
CA PHE A 129 -1.98 -2.95 -6.56
C PHE A 129 -2.05 -1.96 -7.72
N THR A 130 -1.13 -1.00 -7.80
CA THR A 130 -1.14 0.08 -8.81
C THR A 130 -0.66 -0.36 -10.20
N CYS A 131 -0.35 -1.65 -10.39
CA CYS A 131 0.24 -2.20 -11.62
C CYS A 131 1.57 -1.54 -12.02
N CYS A 132 2.28 -0.96 -11.05
CA CYS A 132 3.59 -0.35 -11.26
C CYS A 132 4.71 -1.38 -11.09
N ARG A 133 5.86 -1.08 -11.69
CA ARG A 133 7.10 -1.84 -11.49
C ARG A 133 7.75 -1.43 -10.16
N ALA A 134 8.41 -2.38 -9.53
CA ALA A 134 9.04 -2.24 -8.22
C ALA A 134 10.27 -1.32 -8.21
N ASN A 135 11.02 -1.32 -7.10
CA ASN A 135 12.15 -0.42 -6.82
C ASN A 135 13.19 -0.26 -7.95
N ARG A 136 13.44 -1.26 -8.80
CA ARG A 136 14.40 -1.19 -9.92
C ARG A 136 13.81 -0.61 -11.22
N ALA A 137 12.57 -0.14 -11.20
CA ALA A 137 11.96 0.51 -12.36
C ALA A 137 12.61 1.86 -12.66
N LYS A 138 12.55 2.30 -13.92
CA LYS A 138 12.93 3.68 -14.29
C LYS A 138 12.11 4.72 -13.52
N HIS A 139 10.84 4.41 -13.24
CA HIS A 139 9.92 5.24 -12.47
C HIS A 139 9.25 4.42 -11.36
N PRO A 140 9.89 4.23 -10.19
CA PRO A 140 9.46 3.26 -9.18
C PRO A 140 8.38 3.77 -8.23
N CYS A 141 8.04 5.07 -8.27
CA CYS A 141 6.98 5.62 -7.43
C CYS A 141 5.59 5.26 -8.02
N PRO A 142 4.67 4.70 -7.22
CA PRO A 142 3.29 4.46 -7.63
C PRO A 142 2.49 5.75 -7.87
N ARG A 143 2.92 6.89 -7.33
CA ARG A 143 2.18 8.15 -7.38
C ARG A 143 2.64 9.10 -8.49
N CYS A 144 3.93 9.13 -8.79
CA CYS A 144 4.51 10.07 -9.75
C CYS A 144 5.53 9.40 -10.67
N LEU A 145 5.91 10.11 -11.73
CA LEU A 145 6.92 9.71 -12.71
C LEU A 145 8.33 10.20 -12.33
N VAL A 146 8.66 10.24 -11.03
CA VAL A 146 10.06 10.47 -10.59
C VAL A 146 10.95 9.38 -11.16
N SER A 147 12.13 9.74 -11.67
CA SER A 147 13.09 8.74 -12.15
C SER A 147 13.79 8.06 -10.96
N HIS A 148 14.27 6.84 -11.17
CA HIS A 148 15.06 6.11 -10.17
C HIS A 148 16.27 6.90 -9.68
N GLU A 149 16.89 7.66 -10.59
CA GLU A 149 18.08 8.47 -10.34
C GLU A 149 17.79 9.76 -9.57
N MET A 150 16.52 10.12 -9.38
CA MET A 150 16.10 11.36 -8.72
C MET A 150 15.27 11.11 -7.45
N LEU A 151 15.33 9.90 -6.87
CA LEU A 151 14.54 9.56 -5.67
C LEU A 151 14.95 10.33 -4.41
N ASP A 152 16.19 10.79 -4.35
CA ASP A 152 16.73 11.65 -3.30
C ASP A 152 16.43 13.14 -3.53
N CYS A 153 15.88 13.50 -4.68
CA CYS A 153 15.60 14.88 -5.07
C CYS A 153 14.29 15.40 -4.45
N LEU A 154 14.34 15.81 -3.19
CA LEU A 154 13.17 16.23 -2.40
C LEU A 154 12.58 17.60 -2.76
N HIS A 155 13.28 18.40 -3.56
CA HIS A 155 12.90 19.79 -3.87
C HIS A 155 12.24 19.95 -5.25
N GLN A 156 12.14 18.87 -6.03
CA GLN A 156 11.56 18.89 -7.37
C GLN A 156 10.16 18.26 -7.37
N PHE A 157 9.33 18.75 -8.30
CA PHE A 157 8.01 18.19 -8.56
C PHE A 157 8.06 17.32 -9.82
N PHE A 158 7.55 16.10 -9.72
CA PHE A 158 7.46 15.16 -10.83
C PHE A 158 6.02 15.01 -11.27
N PRO A 159 5.75 14.77 -12.57
CA PRO A 159 4.40 14.56 -13.06
C PRO A 159 3.69 13.44 -12.29
N LEU A 160 2.47 13.71 -11.83
CA LEU A 160 1.65 12.70 -11.18
C LEU A 160 1.12 11.70 -12.21
N ARG A 161 1.00 10.44 -11.79
CA ARG A 161 0.26 9.43 -12.56
C ARG A 161 -1.24 9.69 -12.38
N SER A 162 -2.01 9.38 -13.42
CA SER A 162 -3.47 9.39 -13.37
C SER A 162 -4.03 8.18 -14.12
N SER A 163 -5.25 7.79 -13.78
CA SER A 163 -5.96 6.68 -14.42
C SER A 163 -6.04 6.86 -15.93
N GLU A 164 -6.37 8.07 -16.40
CA GLU A 164 -6.43 8.41 -17.82
C GLU A 164 -5.07 8.26 -18.50
N ALA A 165 -4.02 8.88 -17.94
CA ALA A 165 -2.69 8.87 -18.53
C ALA A 165 -2.11 7.46 -18.57
N MET A 166 -2.22 6.69 -17.48
CA MET A 166 -1.65 5.35 -17.40
C MET A 166 -2.44 4.34 -18.25
N ARG A 167 -3.77 4.48 -18.33
CA ARG A 167 -4.60 3.71 -19.27
C ARG A 167 -4.14 3.94 -20.71
N ASN A 168 -3.96 5.20 -21.12
CA ASN A 168 -3.50 5.53 -22.46
C ASN A 168 -2.14 4.91 -22.80
N VAL A 169 -1.21 4.89 -21.83
CA VAL A 169 0.10 4.24 -22.00
C VAL A 169 -0.05 2.74 -22.24
N VAL A 170 -0.87 2.05 -21.44
CA VAL A 170 -1.09 0.60 -21.59
C VAL A 170 -1.79 0.29 -22.91
N GLU A 171 -2.81 1.05 -23.30
CA GLU A 171 -3.50 0.90 -24.59
C GLU A 171 -2.55 1.09 -25.78
N ARG A 172 -1.74 2.15 -25.75
CA ARG A 172 -0.71 2.39 -26.78
C ARG A 172 0.35 1.29 -26.82
N ALA A 173 0.75 0.77 -25.66
CA ALA A 173 1.70 -0.33 -25.58
C ALA A 173 1.13 -1.59 -26.24
N ARG A 174 -0.15 -1.89 -26.03
CA ARG A 174 -0.84 -3.02 -26.67
C ARG A 174 -1.00 -2.87 -28.18
N CYS A 175 -1.04 -1.64 -28.68
CA CYS A 175 -1.03 -1.33 -30.11
C CYS A 175 0.39 -1.27 -30.72
N ALA A 176 1.45 -1.50 -29.94
CA ALA A 176 2.81 -1.40 -30.46
C ALA A 176 3.11 -2.52 -31.49
N PRO A 177 3.82 -2.23 -32.60
CA PRO A 177 4.12 -3.22 -33.63
C PRO A 177 4.95 -4.42 -33.17
N THR A 178 5.73 -4.26 -32.10
CA THR A 178 6.65 -5.29 -31.60
C THR A 178 6.62 -5.38 -30.07
N ALA A 179 6.91 -6.56 -29.53
CA ALA A 179 7.03 -6.77 -28.08
C ALA A 179 8.11 -5.85 -27.46
N ALA A 180 9.22 -5.63 -28.16
CA ALA A 180 10.29 -4.74 -27.68
C ALA A 180 9.81 -3.28 -27.53
N GLN A 181 9.01 -2.77 -28.48
CA GLN A 181 8.45 -1.42 -28.40
C GLN A 181 7.39 -1.31 -27.30
N ARG A 182 6.52 -2.32 -27.15
CA ARG A 182 5.57 -2.41 -26.03
C ARG A 182 6.30 -2.34 -24.69
N ASP A 183 7.29 -3.21 -24.51
CA ASP A 183 8.00 -3.36 -23.24
C ASP A 183 8.78 -2.10 -22.91
N LYS A 184 9.41 -1.47 -23.92
CA LYS A 184 10.08 -0.17 -23.76
C LYS A 184 9.09 0.90 -23.27
N LEU A 185 7.93 1.05 -23.92
CA LEU A 185 6.95 2.07 -23.54
C LEU A 185 6.46 1.88 -22.10
N LEU A 186 6.18 0.63 -21.71
CA LEU A 186 5.77 0.30 -20.35
C LEU A 186 6.90 0.56 -19.33
N MET A 187 8.15 0.19 -19.64
CA MET A 187 9.30 0.45 -18.79
C MET A 187 9.57 1.95 -18.61
N ASP A 188 9.42 2.74 -19.67
CA ASP A 188 9.56 4.20 -19.66
C ASP A 188 8.50 4.90 -18.83
N HIS A 189 7.43 4.21 -18.43
CA HIS A 189 6.43 4.69 -17.47
C HIS A 189 6.41 3.86 -16.18
N GLY A 190 7.32 2.92 -16.00
CA GLY A 190 7.33 2.04 -14.83
C GLY A 190 6.05 1.21 -14.65
N LEU A 191 5.39 0.79 -15.74
CA LEU A 191 4.14 0.03 -15.71
C LEU A 191 4.34 -1.43 -16.12
N HIS A 192 3.39 -2.28 -15.71
CA HIS A 192 3.16 -3.61 -16.28
C HIS A 192 2.03 -3.56 -17.33
N ASP A 193 1.97 -4.56 -18.22
CA ASP A 193 0.88 -4.70 -19.19
C ASP A 193 -0.36 -5.32 -18.53
N VAL A 194 -0.96 -4.61 -17.58
CA VAL A 194 -2.13 -5.08 -16.83
C VAL A 194 -3.10 -3.91 -16.68
N PRO A 195 -4.40 -4.08 -17.02
CA PRO A 195 -5.37 -3.04 -16.79
C PRO A 195 -5.72 -2.98 -15.30
N HIS A 196 -5.89 -1.77 -14.77
CA HIS A 196 -6.21 -1.59 -13.36
C HIS A 196 -7.72 -1.57 -13.12
N PHE A 197 -8.21 -2.33 -12.13
CA PHE A 197 -9.66 -2.45 -11.87
C PHE A 197 -10.34 -1.11 -11.53
N MET A 198 -9.66 -0.23 -10.80
CA MET A 198 -10.20 1.09 -10.42
C MET A 198 -10.36 2.08 -11.56
N TRP A 199 -9.74 1.89 -12.73
CA TRP A 199 -9.83 2.90 -13.80
C TRP A 199 -11.28 3.14 -14.26
N ASN A 200 -12.19 2.20 -14.00
CA ASN A 200 -13.61 2.32 -14.36
C ASN A 200 -14.46 2.94 -13.24
N ILE A 201 -13.92 3.19 -12.04
CA ILE A 201 -14.67 3.68 -10.88
C ILE A 201 -14.55 5.21 -10.82
N ARG A 202 -15.68 5.93 -10.89
CA ARG A 202 -15.72 7.39 -11.14
C ARG A 202 -14.92 8.24 -10.16
N PHE A 203 -14.90 7.86 -8.90
CA PHE A 203 -14.32 8.63 -7.80
C PHE A 203 -13.13 7.92 -7.17
N SER A 204 -12.33 7.25 -8.01
CA SER A 204 -11.16 6.50 -7.58
C SER A 204 -10.04 6.70 -8.60
N ASP A 205 -8.84 6.99 -8.11
CA ASP A 205 -7.63 6.98 -8.93
C ASP A 205 -6.55 6.26 -8.13
N PRO A 206 -6.04 5.10 -8.59
CA PRO A 206 -5.15 4.28 -7.78
C PRO A 206 -3.82 4.95 -7.48
N TYR A 207 -3.41 5.92 -8.30
CA TYR A 207 -2.15 6.60 -8.12
C TYR A 207 -2.27 7.77 -7.14
N LEU A 208 -3.44 8.42 -7.10
CA LEU A 208 -3.74 9.48 -6.15
C LEU A 208 -4.17 8.95 -4.78
N SER A 209 -4.88 7.83 -4.76
CA SER A 209 -5.38 7.20 -3.53
C SER A 209 -4.28 6.48 -2.75
N PHE A 210 -3.18 6.13 -3.40
CA PHE A 210 -2.01 5.58 -2.73
C PHE A 210 -1.37 6.58 -1.74
N ILE A 211 -1.31 6.16 -0.48
CA ILE A 211 -0.58 6.84 0.58
C ILE A 211 0.37 5.81 1.19
N TYR A 212 1.63 6.21 1.41
CA TYR A 212 2.60 5.33 2.04
C TYR A 212 2.18 5.02 3.48
N ASP A 213 2.36 3.76 3.88
CA ASP A 213 2.12 3.35 5.25
C ASP A 213 3.16 3.97 6.20
N LEU A 214 2.69 4.62 7.27
CA LEU A 214 3.56 5.32 8.23
C LEU A 214 4.40 4.34 9.05
N LEU A 215 3.82 3.19 9.41
CA LEU A 215 4.49 2.17 10.19
C LEU A 215 5.69 1.62 9.41
N HIS A 216 5.47 1.10 8.21
CA HIS A 216 6.53 0.51 7.40
C HIS A 216 7.50 1.56 6.83
N PHE A 217 7.05 2.79 6.53
CA PHE A 217 7.93 3.80 5.93
C PHE A 217 8.74 4.61 6.97
N LEU A 218 8.09 5.10 8.04
CA LEU A 218 8.73 5.99 9.01
C LEU A 218 9.20 5.23 10.25
N GLU A 219 8.27 4.60 10.97
CA GLU A 219 8.50 4.09 12.32
C GLU A 219 9.46 2.90 12.31
N ALA A 220 9.07 1.83 11.61
CA ALA A 220 9.89 0.64 11.40
C ALA A 220 10.93 0.88 10.29
N GLY A 221 10.57 1.55 9.19
CA GLY A 221 11.44 1.76 8.04
C GLY A 221 12.62 2.70 8.30
N LYS A 222 12.43 3.99 7.99
CA LYS A 222 13.49 5.02 8.09
C LYS A 222 14.10 5.10 9.48
N TRP A 223 13.28 5.12 10.52
CA TRP A 223 13.77 5.21 11.88
C TRP A 223 14.29 3.86 12.36
N GLY A 224 13.44 2.85 12.52
CA GLY A 224 13.82 1.56 13.13
C GLY A 224 14.95 0.80 12.41
N HIS A 225 14.76 0.46 11.14
CA HIS A 225 15.68 -0.41 10.39
C HIS A 225 16.92 0.31 9.83
N HIS A 226 16.89 1.64 9.73
CA HIS A 226 17.99 2.40 9.13
C HIS A 226 18.69 3.32 10.14
N LEU A 227 18.03 4.40 10.58
CA LEU A 227 18.67 5.42 11.41
C LEU A 227 19.01 4.88 12.81
N TRP A 228 18.12 4.09 13.41
CA TRP A 228 18.34 3.52 14.74
C TRP A 228 19.44 2.47 14.73
N SER A 229 19.47 1.58 13.73
CA SER A 229 20.57 0.63 13.55
C SER A 229 21.92 1.34 13.41
N LEU A 230 22.00 2.40 12.60
CA LEU A 230 23.21 3.22 12.46
C LEU A 230 23.60 3.92 13.78
N THR A 231 22.60 4.41 14.53
CA THR A 231 22.81 5.06 15.82
C THR A 231 23.42 4.09 16.83
N LEU A 232 22.89 2.86 16.91
CA LEU A 232 23.45 1.81 17.76
C LEU A 232 24.90 1.48 17.39
N ASP A 233 25.18 1.31 16.10
CA ASP A 233 26.55 1.04 15.62
C ASP A 233 27.53 2.17 15.99
N LEU A 234 27.08 3.44 15.92
CA LEU A 234 27.89 4.59 16.31
C LEU A 234 28.13 4.62 17.82
N LEU A 235 27.09 4.39 18.63
CA LEU A 235 27.20 4.34 20.09
C LEU A 235 28.13 3.21 20.55
N GLU A 236 28.10 2.07 19.88
CA GLU A 236 29.01 0.95 20.14
C GLU A 236 30.45 1.32 19.80
N LYS A 237 30.71 1.91 18.63
CA LYS A 237 32.05 2.39 18.23
C LYS A 237 32.62 3.45 19.18
N LEU A 238 31.76 4.29 19.75
CA LEU A 238 32.16 5.31 20.72
C LEU A 238 32.28 4.78 22.15
N GLY A 239 31.94 3.50 22.42
CA GLY A 239 31.91 2.93 23.76
C GLY A 239 30.82 3.53 24.67
N LEU A 240 29.82 4.19 24.10
CA LEU A 240 28.77 4.91 24.83
C LEU A 240 27.49 4.09 25.00
N LEU A 241 27.30 3.01 24.23
CA LEU A 241 26.06 2.24 24.21
C LEU A 241 25.59 1.82 25.61
N ALA A 242 26.47 1.24 26.43
CA ALA A 242 26.13 0.79 27.78
C ALA A 242 25.66 1.94 28.69
N GLU A 243 26.28 3.11 28.59
CA GLU A 243 25.91 4.28 29.38
C GLU A 243 24.56 4.86 28.92
N VAL A 244 24.32 4.94 27.60
CA VAL A 244 23.03 5.39 27.05
C VAL A 244 21.91 4.44 27.46
N THR A 245 22.12 3.12 27.34
CA THR A 245 21.16 2.10 27.80
C THR A 245 20.83 2.28 29.29
N LYS A 246 21.84 2.45 30.14
CA LYS A 246 21.65 2.67 31.58
C LYS A 246 20.86 3.95 31.88
N ARG A 247 21.03 5.01 31.10
CA ARG A 247 20.29 6.26 31.26
C ARG A 247 18.84 6.13 30.81
N MET A 248 18.58 5.48 29.68
CA MET A 248 17.22 5.21 29.20
C MET A 248 16.43 4.34 30.19
N ALA A 249 17.06 3.32 30.77
CA ALA A 249 16.43 2.48 31.79
C ALA A 249 16.00 3.26 33.04
N LYS A 250 16.67 4.38 33.34
CA LYS A 250 16.38 5.28 34.47
C LYS A 250 15.39 6.40 34.12
N PHE A 251 15.04 6.56 32.85
CA PHE A 251 14.11 7.59 32.44
C PHE A 251 12.76 7.38 33.16
N SER A 252 12.06 8.46 33.48
CA SER A 252 10.77 8.31 34.17
C SER A 252 9.77 7.64 33.24
N ARG A 253 8.88 6.82 33.81
CA ARG A 253 7.77 6.23 33.04
C ARG A 253 6.77 7.33 32.70
N TRP A 254 6.36 7.40 31.45
CA TRP A 254 5.33 8.32 30.98
C TRP A 254 4.09 7.56 30.54
N ARG A 255 2.91 8.18 30.71
CA ARG A 255 1.66 7.59 30.24
C ARG A 255 1.71 7.52 28.70
N ASN A 256 1.34 6.36 28.15
CA ASN A 256 1.32 6.08 26.71
C ASN A 256 2.70 6.11 26.03
N LEU A 257 3.79 5.90 26.78
CA LEU A 257 5.14 5.70 26.24
C LEU A 257 5.72 4.41 26.84
N LYS A 258 6.16 3.48 25.99
CA LYS A 258 6.81 2.25 26.46
C LYS A 258 8.12 2.59 27.17
N HIS A 259 8.30 2.04 28.37
CA HIS A 259 9.54 2.20 29.12
C HIS A 259 10.60 1.22 28.59
N ILE A 260 11.72 1.75 28.10
CA ILE A 260 12.77 0.96 27.45
C ILE A 260 13.89 0.68 28.45
N ASN A 261 14.00 -0.58 28.89
CA ASN A 261 15.03 -1.00 29.86
C ASN A 261 16.37 -1.33 29.20
N ASP A 262 16.34 -1.84 27.98
CA ASP A 262 17.53 -2.18 27.22
C ASP A 262 17.37 -1.65 25.79
N LEU A 263 18.28 -0.76 25.37
CA LEU A 263 18.32 -0.21 24.01
C LEU A 263 19.07 -1.13 23.04
N ALA A 264 19.92 -2.02 23.55
CA ALA A 264 20.79 -2.85 22.73
C ALA A 264 20.06 -4.08 22.17
N THR A 265 18.83 -4.33 22.60
CA THR A 265 18.00 -5.40 22.04
C THR A 265 17.60 -4.99 20.61
N LYS A 266 18.34 -5.51 19.62
CA LYS A 266 18.18 -5.15 18.19
C LYS A 266 16.83 -5.55 17.61
N ASP A 267 16.14 -6.49 18.24
CA ASP A 267 14.87 -7.05 17.77
C ASP A 267 13.68 -6.45 18.53
N PHE A 268 13.39 -5.17 18.30
CA PHE A 268 12.10 -4.64 18.68
C PHE A 268 11.05 -5.16 17.69
N THR A 269 10.08 -5.92 18.19
CA THR A 269 9.13 -6.68 17.35
C THR A 269 8.00 -5.83 16.78
N ASP A 270 7.83 -4.58 17.21
CA ASP A 270 6.76 -3.69 16.74
C ASP A 270 7.29 -2.28 16.45
N GLY A 271 6.77 -1.64 15.40
CA GLY A 271 7.19 -0.28 15.02
C GLY A 271 6.78 0.79 16.04
N GLN A 272 5.76 0.52 16.85
CA GLN A 272 5.39 1.40 17.98
C GLN A 272 6.55 1.55 18.96
N THR A 273 7.30 0.48 19.25
CA THR A 273 8.47 0.54 20.12
C THR A 273 9.56 1.43 19.53
N HIS A 274 9.79 1.35 18.21
CA HIS A 274 10.71 2.26 17.55
C HIS A 274 10.24 3.72 17.69
N LEU A 275 8.95 3.99 17.47
CA LEU A 275 8.40 5.34 17.66
C LEU A 275 8.53 5.84 19.11
N ASP A 276 8.37 4.96 20.09
CA ASP A 276 8.52 5.29 21.51
C ASP A 276 9.98 5.57 21.90
N ILE A 277 10.96 4.95 21.22
CA ILE A 277 12.39 5.29 21.39
C ILE A 277 12.71 6.67 20.80
N LEU A 278 12.03 7.07 19.72
CA LEU A 278 12.26 8.36 19.07
C LEU A 278 11.70 9.55 19.88
N LYS A 279 10.64 9.33 20.66
CA LYS A 279 9.94 10.34 21.47
C LYS A 279 10.63 10.59 22.80
#